data_AF-A0A7J7GYG7-F1
#
_entry.id   AF-A0A7J7GYG7-F1
#
_cell.length_a   1.000
_cell.length_b   1.000
_cell.length_c   1.000
_cell.angle_alpha   90.00
_cell.angle_beta   90.00
_cell.angle_gamma   90.00
#
_symmetry.space_group_name_H-M   'P 1'
#
loop_
_entity.id
_entity.type
_entity.pdbx_description
1 polymer ?
#
loop_
_entity_poly.entity_id
_entity_poly.type
_entity_poly.pdbx_seq_one_letter_code
_entity_poly.pdbx_strand_id
1 'polypeptide(L)'
;MVMDLVKWREGNYQRKIENWMELQRKMRIYELGSLPPFLLVFSGEVEAVDHRWNQHGLGGDNRRDSCRKLHPGPVSLLHWSGKGKPWVRLDNKKPCSLDYIWKPYDLYKPNHKRSSNQQPLVLATSSNSNLIGYSNYFT
;
A
#
# COMPACT_ATOMS: atom_id res chain seq x y z
N MET A 1 -3.07 4.33 13.52
CA MET A 1 -3.29 4.87 14.88
C MET A 1 -4.79 4.93 15.08
N VAL A 2 -5.27 4.47 16.22
CA VAL A 2 -6.68 4.58 16.62
C VAL A 2 -6.69 5.44 17.87
N MET A 3 -7.63 6.39 17.95
CA MET A 3 -7.72 7.33 19.06
C MET A 3 -9.15 7.40 19.58
N ASP A 4 -9.28 7.40 20.91
CA ASP A 4 -10.54 7.69 21.58
C ASP A 4 -10.75 9.21 21.65
N LEU A 5 -11.69 9.71 20.86
CA LEU A 5 -11.95 11.14 20.75
C LEU A 5 -12.67 11.73 21.97
N VAL A 6 -13.35 10.90 22.77
CA VAL A 6 -13.98 11.35 24.02
C VAL A 6 -12.89 11.63 25.05
N LYS A 7 -12.03 10.64 25.31
CA LYS A 7 -10.86 10.82 26.18
C LYS A 7 -9.92 11.90 25.67
N TRP A 8 -9.75 12.02 24.35
CA TRP A 8 -8.97 13.10 23.73
C TRP A 8 -9.43 14.49 24.19
N ARG A 9 -10.75 14.72 24.16
CA ARG A 9 -11.36 16.00 24.54
C ARG A 9 -11.32 16.22 26.05
N GLU A 10 -11.71 15.21 26.83
CA GLU A 10 -11.73 15.27 28.30
C GLU A 10 -10.32 15.53 28.87
N GLY A 11 -9.30 14.90 28.30
CA GLY A 11 -7.91 15.04 28.74
C GLY A 11 -7.18 16.27 28.18
N ASN A 12 -7.85 17.11 27.39
CA ASN A 12 -7.31 18.29 26.71
C ASN A 12 -5.98 18.01 25.98
N TYR A 13 -5.94 16.89 25.24
CA TYR A 13 -4.69 16.41 24.65
C TYR A 13 -4.23 17.23 23.44
N GLN A 14 -5.15 17.95 22.77
CA GLN A 14 -4.80 18.92 21.73
C GLN A 14 -3.79 19.94 22.26
N ARG A 15 -4.10 20.62 23.37
CA ARG A 15 -3.23 21.64 23.95
C ARG A 15 -1.89 21.06 24.42
N LYS A 16 -1.89 19.84 24.96
CA LYS A 16 -0.65 19.15 25.37
C LYS A 16 0.27 18.88 24.17
N ILE A 17 -0.27 18.40 23.06
CA ILE A 17 0.52 18.17 21.83
C ILE A 17 1.02 19.49 21.25
N GLU A 18 0.17 20.51 21.17
CA GLU A 18 0.54 21.83 20.63
C GLU A 18 1.70 22.47 21.41
N ASN A 19 1.72 22.34 22.74
CA ASN A 19 2.84 22.82 23.56
C ASN A 19 4.17 22.15 23.18
N TRP A 20 4.18 20.83 22.96
CA TRP A 20 5.38 20.11 22.51
C TRP A 20 5.80 20.51 21.09
N MET A 21 4.83 20.78 20.21
CA MET A 21 5.11 21.29 18.86
C MET A 21 5.71 22.70 18.90
N GLU A 22 5.25 23.55 19.81
CA GLU A 22 5.83 24.88 19.99
C GLU A 22 7.27 24.80 20.52
N LEU A 23 7.54 23.88 21.46
CA LEU A 23 8.89 23.63 21.94
C LEU A 23 9.81 23.14 20.81
N GLN A 24 9.35 22.18 19.99
CA GLN A 24 10.08 21.69 18.81
C GLN A 24 10.45 22.82 17.84
N ARG A 25 9.55 23.80 17.66
CA ARG A 25 9.79 24.97 16.80
C ARG A 25 10.91 25.86 17.32
N LYS A 26 11.06 25.98 18.65
CA LYS A 26 12.10 26.79 19.30
C LYS A 26 13.42 26.03 19.39
N MET A 27 13.35 24.74 19.66
CA MET A 27 14.49 23.86 19.86
C MET A 27 14.17 22.47 19.33
N ARG A 28 15.03 21.96 18.46
CA ARG A 28 14.84 20.65 17.84
C ARG A 28 15.08 19.53 18.87
N ILE A 29 14.00 18.90 19.32
CA ILE A 29 13.99 17.79 20.28
C ILE A 29 13.63 16.43 19.65
N TYR A 30 13.20 16.43 18.38
CA TYR A 30 13.05 15.24 17.53
C TYR A 30 13.24 15.58 16.05
N GLU A 31 13.45 14.55 15.22
CA GLU A 31 13.82 14.71 13.81
C GLU A 31 12.66 15.17 12.91
N LEU A 32 11.73 14.26 12.60
CA LEU A 32 10.60 14.48 11.69
C LEU A 32 9.47 13.52 12.04
N GLY A 33 8.25 13.91 11.68
CA GLY A 33 7.07 13.06 11.73
C GLY A 33 6.14 13.42 12.89
N SER A 34 4.95 12.86 12.83
CA SER A 34 3.93 13.07 13.86
C SER A 34 4.08 12.13 15.05
N LEU A 35 4.80 11.00 14.93
CA LEU A 35 4.88 10.04 16.04
C LEU A 35 5.57 10.62 17.31
N PRO A 36 6.70 11.33 17.23
CA PRO A 36 7.38 11.85 18.41
C PRO A 36 6.51 12.69 19.36
N PRO A 37 5.75 13.72 18.90
CA PRO A 37 4.92 14.50 19.81
C PRO A 37 3.79 13.70 20.47
N PHE A 38 3.29 12.64 19.84
CA PHE A 38 2.31 11.75 20.49
C PHE A 38 2.97 10.94 21.60
N LEU A 39 4.18 10.40 21.37
CA LEU A 39 4.91 9.66 22.41
C LEU A 39 5.29 10.54 23.60
N LEU A 40 5.57 11.83 23.37
CA LEU A 40 5.83 12.80 24.44
C LEU A 40 4.59 13.06 25.32
N VAL A 41 3.38 12.99 24.75
CA VAL A 41 2.13 13.22 25.48
C VAL A 41 1.62 11.97 26.17
N PHE A 42 1.68 10.82 25.51
CA PHE A 42 1.06 9.58 25.98
C PHE A 42 2.07 8.60 26.60
N SER A 43 3.27 9.04 26.97
CA SER A 43 4.34 8.17 27.47
C SER A 43 3.85 7.17 28.52
N GLY A 44 3.75 5.88 28.17
CA GLY A 44 3.26 4.80 29.03
C GLY A 44 1.75 4.50 28.93
N GLU A 45 0.95 5.39 28.35
CA GLU A 45 -0.48 5.24 28.08
C GLU A 45 -0.75 4.81 26.62
N VAL A 46 0.14 3.98 26.05
CA VAL A 46 0.03 3.47 24.68
C VAL A 46 -0.09 1.96 24.69
N GLU A 47 -1.07 1.45 23.94
CA GLU A 47 -1.27 0.02 23.75
C GLU A 47 -0.82 -0.41 22.36
N ALA A 48 -0.10 -1.53 22.29
CA ALA A 48 0.35 -2.08 21.03
C ALA A 48 -0.83 -2.69 20.27
N VAL A 49 -1.06 -2.24 19.04
CA VAL A 49 -1.97 -2.92 18.12
C VAL A 49 -1.20 -4.06 17.44
N ASP A 50 -1.87 -5.18 17.22
CA ASP A 50 -1.31 -6.34 16.52
C ASP A 50 -0.64 -5.91 15.20
N HIS A 51 0.60 -6.34 14.96
CA HIS A 51 1.39 -5.97 13.78
C HIS A 51 0.70 -6.31 12.44
N ARG A 52 -0.26 -7.24 12.43
CA ARG A 52 -1.08 -7.57 11.26
C ARG A 52 -2.01 -6.44 10.82
N TRP A 53 -2.35 -5.52 11.71
CA TRP A 53 -3.14 -4.34 11.37
C TRP A 53 -2.43 -3.41 10.39
N ASN A 54 -1.09 -3.37 10.40
CA ASN A 54 -0.32 -2.43 9.57
C ASN A 54 1.02 -3.04 9.11
N GLN A 55 1.01 -3.63 7.92
CA GLN A 55 2.23 -4.10 7.25
C GLN A 55 2.99 -2.92 6.66
N HIS A 56 3.85 -2.31 7.48
CA HIS A 56 4.69 -1.18 7.09
C HIS A 56 6.07 -1.60 6.57
N GLY A 57 6.81 -0.65 5.98
CA GLY A 57 8.14 -0.92 5.45
C GLY A 57 8.14 -1.55 4.06
N LEU A 58 7.00 -1.55 3.36
CA LEU A 58 6.93 -1.99 1.96
C LEU A 58 7.61 -0.94 1.07
N GLY A 59 8.19 -1.38 -0.05
CA GLY A 59 8.97 -0.51 -0.94
C GLY A 59 10.32 -0.05 -0.36
N GLY A 60 10.76 -0.63 0.77
CA GLY A 60 12.09 -0.39 1.33
C GLY A 60 13.11 -1.34 0.70
N ASP A 61 14.09 -0.78 0.00
CA ASP A 61 15.16 -1.53 -0.67
C ASP A 61 16.34 -1.74 0.30
N ASN A 62 16.13 -2.43 1.42
CA ASN A 62 17.16 -2.47 2.48
C ASN A 62 18.45 -3.17 2.05
N ARG A 63 18.45 -4.04 1.03
CA ARG A 63 19.59 -4.40 0.17
C ARG A 63 19.05 -4.92 -1.17
N ARG A 64 19.47 -4.32 -2.29
CA ARG A 64 19.29 -4.81 -3.69
C ARG A 64 17.84 -5.10 -4.11
N ASP A 65 17.06 -4.11 -4.58
CA ASP A 65 15.80 -4.28 -5.34
C ASP A 65 14.90 -5.45 -4.86
N SER A 66 14.87 -5.73 -3.55
CA SER A 66 14.39 -7.01 -3.07
C SER A 66 12.92 -6.91 -2.70
N CYS A 67 12.15 -7.85 -3.21
CA CYS A 67 10.74 -7.97 -2.89
C CYS A 67 10.58 -8.54 -1.48
N ARG A 68 10.37 -7.67 -0.49
CA ARG A 68 10.01 -8.07 0.87
C ARG A 68 8.68 -8.83 0.86
N LYS A 69 8.64 -9.99 1.53
CA LYS A 69 7.41 -10.75 1.78
C LYS A 69 6.60 -10.14 2.92
N LEU A 70 5.28 -10.37 2.90
CA LEU A 70 4.41 -10.03 4.03
C LEU A 70 4.66 -10.94 5.22
N HIS A 71 4.38 -10.45 6.42
CA HIS A 71 4.27 -11.32 7.59
C HIS A 71 3.08 -12.30 7.41
N PRO A 72 3.15 -13.52 7.97
CA PRO A 72 2.06 -14.49 7.86
C PRO A 72 0.74 -14.01 8.47
N GLY A 73 -0.38 -14.45 7.91
CA GLY A 73 -1.73 -14.19 8.42
C GLY A 73 -2.50 -13.11 7.65
N PRO A 74 -3.78 -12.88 8.01
CA PRO A 74 -4.60 -11.86 7.39
C PRO A 74 -4.04 -10.46 7.70
N VAL A 75 -4.08 -9.57 6.71
CA VAL A 75 -3.54 -8.21 6.80
C VAL A 75 -4.65 -7.20 6.54
N SER A 76 -4.75 -6.19 7.40
CA SER A 76 -5.76 -5.13 7.26
C SER A 76 -5.28 -3.96 6.42
N LEU A 77 -4.01 -3.57 6.56
CA LEU A 77 -3.44 -2.40 5.89
C LEU A 77 -2.02 -2.68 5.40
N LEU A 78 -1.76 -2.30 4.15
CA LEU A 78 -0.44 -2.35 3.51
C LEU A 78 0.11 -0.93 3.41
N HIS A 79 1.32 -0.70 3.92
CA HIS A 79 1.94 0.62 3.94
C HIS A 79 3.32 0.61 3.25
N TRP A 80 3.35 1.15 2.04
CA TRP A 80 4.57 1.43 1.28
C TRP A 80 5.28 2.69 1.78
N SER A 81 6.00 2.55 2.89
CA SER A 81 6.76 3.65 3.48
C SER A 81 8.11 3.90 2.80
N GLY A 82 8.62 2.96 2.00
CA GLY A 82 9.87 3.12 1.25
C GLY A 82 9.73 3.85 -0.09
N LYS A 83 10.84 3.93 -0.83
CA LYS A 83 10.93 4.61 -2.14
C LYS A 83 10.36 3.79 -3.30
N GLY A 84 10.40 2.46 -3.21
CA GLY A 84 9.85 1.54 -4.21
C GLY A 84 8.33 1.49 -4.17
N LYS A 85 7.67 2.53 -4.67
CA LYS A 85 6.20 2.58 -4.77
C LYS A 85 5.70 1.60 -5.84
N PRO A 86 4.50 1.00 -5.68
CA PRO A 86 3.95 0.04 -6.64
C PRO A 86 3.90 0.57 -8.07
N TRP A 87 3.34 1.77 -8.27
CA TRP A 87 3.22 2.40 -9.59
C TRP A 87 4.59 2.60 -10.26
N VAL A 88 5.58 3.11 -9.52
CA VAL A 88 6.95 3.27 -10.06
C VAL A 88 7.55 1.95 -10.53
N ARG A 89 7.34 0.86 -9.78
CA ARG A 89 7.87 -0.46 -10.15
C ARG A 89 7.11 -1.10 -11.32
N LEU A 90 5.79 -0.92 -11.36
CA LEU A 90 4.94 -1.35 -12.46
C LEU A 90 5.31 -0.65 -13.77
N ASP A 91 5.45 0.68 -13.75
CA ASP A 91 5.81 1.50 -14.91
C ASP A 91 7.20 1.13 -15.45
N ASN A 92 8.15 0.88 -14.55
CA ASN A 92 9.50 0.44 -14.90
C ASN A 92 9.60 -1.05 -15.29
N LYS A 93 8.47 -1.76 -15.36
CA LYS A 93 8.40 -3.20 -15.68
C LYS A 93 9.26 -4.08 -14.77
N LYS A 94 9.45 -3.66 -13.52
CA LYS A 94 10.15 -4.41 -12.46
C LYS A 94 9.28 -4.56 -11.20
N PRO A 95 8.04 -5.06 -11.31
CA PRO A 95 7.16 -5.18 -10.15
C PRO A 95 7.56 -6.34 -9.24
N CYS A 96 7.32 -6.15 -7.95
CA CYS A 96 7.20 -7.27 -7.02
C CYS A 96 5.80 -7.89 -7.13
N SER A 97 5.66 -9.16 -6.74
CA SER A 97 4.35 -9.83 -6.70
C SER A 97 3.30 -9.05 -5.91
N LEU A 98 3.72 -8.37 -4.83
CA LEU A 98 2.85 -7.56 -3.99
C LEU A 98 2.32 -6.29 -4.70
N ASP A 99 3.07 -5.73 -5.66
CA ASP A 99 2.70 -4.49 -6.33
C ASP A 99 1.45 -4.68 -7.22
N TYR A 100 1.20 -5.92 -7.67
CA TYR A 100 -0.01 -6.27 -8.41
C TYR A 100 -1.30 -6.19 -7.58
N ILE A 101 -1.21 -6.24 -6.24
CA ILE A 101 -2.38 -6.00 -5.38
C ILE A 101 -2.83 -4.54 -5.50
N TRP A 102 -1.89 -3.62 -5.71
CA TRP A 102 -2.20 -2.20 -5.90
C TRP A 102 -2.73 -1.90 -7.31
N LYS A 103 -2.26 -2.61 -8.34
CA LYS A 103 -2.55 -2.34 -9.76
C LYS A 103 -4.04 -2.09 -10.11
N PRO A 104 -5.03 -2.84 -9.57
CA PRO A 104 -6.44 -2.58 -9.88
C PRO A 104 -6.96 -1.22 -9.40
N TYR A 105 -6.27 -0.62 -8.42
CA TYR A 105 -6.59 0.69 -7.85
C TYR A 105 -5.83 1.83 -8.53
N ASP A 106 -5.02 1.53 -9.55
CA ASP A 106 -4.39 2.56 -10.36
C ASP A 106 -5.46 3.29 -11.19
N LEU A 107 -5.70 4.55 -10.83
CA LEU A 107 -6.67 5.39 -11.53
C LEU A 107 -6.08 5.99 -12.81
N TYR A 108 -4.78 5.85 -13.06
CA TYR A 108 -4.16 6.33 -14.28
C TYR A 108 -4.67 5.51 -15.47
N LYS A 109 -5.49 6.16 -16.31
CA LYS A 109 -5.89 5.62 -17.60
C LYS A 109 -4.85 6.08 -18.62
N PRO A 110 -3.98 5.20 -19.15
CA PRO A 110 -3.17 5.59 -20.29
C PRO A 110 -4.14 6.01 -21.39
N ASN A 111 -3.91 7.19 -21.97
CA ASN A 111 -4.61 7.58 -23.18
C ASN A 111 -4.31 6.51 -24.23
N HIS A 112 -5.27 5.61 -24.45
CA HIS A 112 -5.29 4.77 -25.64
C HIS A 112 -5.46 5.72 -26.82
N LYS A 113 -4.37 6.32 -27.30
CA LYS A 113 -4.28 6.56 -28.73
C LYS A 113 -4.51 5.19 -29.34
N ARG A 114 -5.70 5.00 -29.92
CA ARG A 114 -5.99 3.86 -30.77
C ARG A 114 -4.79 3.73 -31.70
N SER A 115 -3.94 2.74 -31.48
CA SER A 115 -3.24 2.12 -32.59
C SER A 115 -4.32 1.40 -33.38
N SER A 116 -5.05 2.16 -34.19
CA SER A 116 -5.71 1.62 -35.37
C SER A 116 -4.57 1.17 -36.30
N ASN A 117 -4.11 -0.06 -36.07
CA ASN A 117 -3.49 -0.96 -37.04
C ASN A 117 -3.09 -2.26 -36.32
N GLN A 118 -4.08 -2.98 -35.81
CA GLN A 118 -4.05 -4.43 -35.90
C GLN A 118 -5.17 -4.80 -36.86
N GLN A 119 -4.79 -5.18 -38.08
CA GLN A 119 -5.70 -5.83 -39.01
C GLN A 119 -6.31 -7.04 -38.29
N PRO A 120 -7.61 -7.31 -38.46
CA PRO A 120 -8.19 -8.52 -37.92
C PRO A 120 -7.49 -9.73 -38.55
N LEU A 121 -6.96 -10.63 -37.71
CA LEU A 121 -6.55 -11.95 -38.17
C LEU A 121 -7.80 -12.63 -38.71
N VAL A 122 -7.96 -12.63 -40.03
CA VAL A 122 -8.98 -13.42 -40.72
C VAL A 122 -8.60 -14.88 -40.46
N LEU A 123 -9.39 -15.58 -39.64
CA LEU A 123 -9.29 -17.03 -39.52
C LEU A 123 -9.64 -17.61 -40.90
N ALA A 124 -8.63 -18.11 -41.60
CA ALA A 124 -8.84 -18.98 -42.74
C ALA A 124 -9.58 -20.23 -42.26
N THR A 125 -10.83 -20.37 -42.66
CA THR A 125 -11.60 -21.61 -42.52
C THR A 125 -11.01 -22.65 -43.46
N SER A 126 -10.19 -23.57 -42.94
CA SER A 126 -10.01 -24.88 -43.55
C SER A 126 -10.71 -25.91 -42.67
N SER A 127 -11.86 -26.34 -43.17
CA SER A 127 -12.58 -27.53 -42.77
C SER A 127 -11.65 -28.73 -42.67
N ASN A 128 -11.62 -29.39 -41.50
CA ASN A 128 -11.65 -30.84 -41.42
C ASN A 128 -12.10 -31.28 -40.01
N SER A 129 -13.10 -32.15 -40.04
CA SER A 129 -13.73 -32.87 -38.94
C SER A 129 -12.75 -33.64 -38.05
N ASN A 130 -12.93 -33.57 -36.73
CA ASN A 130 -13.27 -34.75 -35.91
C ASN A 130 -13.60 -34.38 -34.46
N LEU A 131 -14.48 -35.20 -33.91
CA LEU A 131 -15.25 -35.11 -32.66
C LEU A 131 -14.42 -35.32 -31.38
N ILE A 132 -15.11 -35.15 -30.23
CA ILE A 132 -14.78 -35.49 -28.82
C ILE A 132 -14.26 -34.27 -28.03
N GLY A 133 -14.88 -33.75 -26.95
CA GLY A 133 -15.98 -34.18 -26.09
C GLY A 133 -15.66 -33.80 -24.62
N TYR A 134 -16.67 -33.33 -23.87
CA TYR A 134 -16.71 -33.08 -22.40
C TYR A 134 -16.00 -31.83 -21.85
N SER A 135 -16.46 -31.13 -20.82
CA SER A 135 -17.75 -31.03 -20.09
C SER A 135 -17.57 -29.86 -19.13
N ASN A 136 -18.56 -28.98 -19.01
CA ASN A 136 -18.59 -27.90 -18.03
C ASN A 136 -18.82 -28.48 -16.62
N TYR A 137 -18.03 -28.06 -15.64
CA TYR A 137 -18.36 -28.16 -14.22
C TYR A 137 -17.87 -26.91 -13.52
N PHE A 138 -18.78 -25.97 -13.23
CA PHE A 138 -18.74 -25.17 -12.00
C PHE A 138 -20.18 -24.74 -11.70
N THR A 139 -20.75 -25.37 -10.67
CA THR A 139 -21.72 -24.74 -9.77
C THR A 139 -20.93 -24.19 -8.59
#